data_AF-A0A109LEB2-F1
#
_entry.id   AF-A0A109LEB2-F1
#
_cell.length_a   1.000
_cell.length_b   1.000
_cell.length_c   1.000
_cell.angle_alpha   90.00
_cell.angle_beta   90.00
_cell.angle_gamma   90.00
#
_symmetry.space_group_name_H-M   'P 1'
#
loop_
_entity.id
_entity.type
_entity.pdbx_description
1 polymer ?
#
loop_
_entity_poly.entity_id
_entity_poly.type
_entity_poly.pdbx_seq_one_letter_code
_entity_poly.pdbx_strand_id
1 'polypeptide(L)'
;MAYVTAFVEEHAYRAAGVTAAERPGLDGFGLPIGVRELRAYKARPLAGVWATPPFLHNGSVPTIYQLLSPQDERSTTFYKGTFNYDPRHLGFETIAFKNAFLFDTRITGNHNSGHEFRAGERGNGVIGRGLLPQERWALLEYLKVLGGPLEQQLP
;
A
#
# COMPACT_ATOMS: atom_id res chain seq x y z
N MET A 1 15.40 -1.04 -5.10
CA MET A 1 15.35 0.02 -6.12
C MET A 1 16.75 0.40 -6.63
N ALA A 2 17.80 0.48 -5.82
CA ALA A 2 19.21 0.69 -6.17
C ALA A 2 19.75 -0.29 -7.21
N TYR A 3 19.25 -1.53 -7.31
CA TYR A 3 19.60 -2.38 -8.47
C TYR A 3 19.03 -1.82 -9.79
N VAL A 4 17.80 -1.30 -9.74
CA VAL A 4 17.17 -0.63 -10.89
C VAL A 4 17.79 0.74 -11.13
N THR A 5 18.06 1.51 -10.08
CA THR A 5 18.74 2.81 -10.16
C THR A 5 20.13 2.65 -10.75
N ALA A 6 20.94 1.72 -10.23
CA ALA A 6 22.27 1.45 -10.76
C ALA A 6 22.22 0.95 -12.21
N PHE A 7 21.25 0.10 -12.57
CA PHE A 7 21.11 -0.35 -13.96
C PHE A 7 20.68 0.78 -14.90
N VAL A 8 19.71 1.60 -14.50
CA VAL A 8 19.24 2.76 -15.27
C VAL A 8 20.33 3.80 -15.42
N GLU A 9 21.06 4.07 -14.34
CA GLU A 9 22.21 4.96 -14.28
C GLU A 9 23.36 4.46 -15.16
N GLU A 10 23.73 3.18 -15.06
CA GLU A 10 24.77 2.58 -15.89
C GLU A 10 24.37 2.58 -17.37
N HIS A 11 23.10 2.29 -17.67
CA HIS A 11 22.57 2.37 -19.03
C HIS A 11 22.62 3.81 -19.57
N ALA A 12 22.20 4.80 -18.77
CA ALA A 12 22.24 6.20 -19.14
C ALA A 12 23.68 6.70 -19.37
N TYR A 13 24.62 6.35 -18.49
CA TYR A 13 26.03 6.68 -18.65
C TYR A 13 26.65 6.05 -19.90
N ARG A 14 26.28 4.81 -20.20
CA ARG A 14 26.73 4.15 -21.44
C ARG A 14 26.16 4.84 -22.69
N ALA A 15 24.87 5.20 -22.67
CA ALA A 15 24.21 5.88 -23.78
C ALA A 15 24.76 7.30 -24.02
N ALA A 16 25.11 8.01 -22.94
CA ALA A 16 25.66 9.36 -22.98
C ALA A 16 27.19 9.40 -23.18
N GLY A 17 27.87 8.25 -23.22
CA GLY A 17 29.33 8.19 -23.37
C GLY A 17 30.11 8.72 -22.17
N VAL A 18 29.49 8.74 -20.98
CA VAL A 18 30.10 9.25 -19.75
C VAL A 18 31.23 8.34 -19.30
N THR A 19 32.43 8.90 -19.18
CA THR A 19 33.63 8.20 -18.76
C THR A 19 33.64 7.94 -17.26
N ALA A 20 34.43 6.96 -16.81
CA ALA A 20 34.57 6.66 -15.39
C ALA A 20 35.12 7.84 -14.56
N ALA A 21 35.87 8.75 -15.18
CA ALA A 21 36.40 9.95 -14.53
C ALA A 21 35.33 11.03 -14.28
N GLU A 22 34.28 11.08 -15.12
CA GLU A 22 33.21 12.07 -15.03
C GLU A 22 32.11 11.65 -14.05
N ARG A 23 31.87 10.34 -13.90
CA ARG A 23 30.79 9.77 -13.06
C ARG A 23 30.75 10.32 -11.63
N PRO A 24 31.86 10.39 -10.86
CA PRO A 24 31.81 10.93 -9.51
C PRO A 24 31.23 12.33 -9.46
N GLY A 25 31.49 13.19 -10.45
CA GLY A 25 30.93 14.54 -10.52
C GLY A 25 29.41 14.56 -10.76
N LEU A 26 28.89 13.57 -11.50
CA LEU A 26 27.47 13.41 -11.78
C LEU A 26 26.72 12.70 -10.63
N ASP A 27 27.41 11.81 -9.92
CA ASP A 27 26.89 11.03 -8.78
C ASP A 27 26.92 11.80 -7.45
N GLY A 28 27.00 13.13 -7.49
CA GLY A 28 27.10 13.95 -6.28
C GLY A 28 28.46 13.85 -5.58
N PHE A 29 29.54 14.00 -6.35
CA PHE A 29 30.95 13.98 -5.90
C PHE A 29 31.42 12.65 -5.30
N GLY A 30 30.89 11.53 -5.80
CA GLY A 30 31.24 10.19 -5.31
C GLY A 30 30.78 9.92 -3.88
N LEU A 31 29.81 10.68 -3.38
CA LEU A 31 29.18 10.39 -2.10
C LEU A 31 28.48 9.03 -2.19
N PRO A 32 28.68 8.13 -1.21
CA PRO A 32 28.01 6.85 -1.22
C PRO A 32 26.50 7.07 -1.15
N ILE A 33 25.75 6.41 -2.05
CA ILE A 33 24.30 6.37 -1.99
C ILE A 33 23.89 5.69 -0.68
N GLY A 34 23.57 6.49 0.34
CA GLY A 34 23.17 6.02 1.68
C GLY A 34 21.75 5.43 1.73
N VAL A 35 21.14 5.14 0.58
CA VAL A 35 19.79 4.58 0.49
C VAL A 35 19.84 3.11 0.92
N ARG A 36 19.33 2.84 2.12
CA ARG A 36 19.18 1.47 2.62
C ARG A 36 17.99 0.80 1.93
N GLU A 37 18.32 -0.03 0.95
CA GLU A 37 17.42 -0.88 0.16
C GLU A 37 16.75 -1.99 0.97
N LEU A 38 15.90 -1.66 1.95
CA LEU A 38 15.05 -2.70 2.53
C LEU A 38 13.95 -3.04 1.51
N ARG A 39 13.88 -4.31 1.09
CA ARG A 39 12.74 -4.85 0.33
C ARG A 39 11.52 -4.99 1.24
N ALA A 40 11.02 -3.86 1.71
CA ALA A 40 9.95 -3.76 2.68
C ALA A 40 9.12 -2.51 2.44
N TYR A 41 7.88 -2.52 2.94
CA TYR A 41 7.02 -1.34 2.99
C TYR A 41 6.95 -0.81 4.41
N LYS A 42 7.12 0.51 4.56
CA LYS A 42 6.94 1.19 5.84
C LYS A 42 5.45 1.20 6.21
N ALA A 43 5.12 0.77 7.43
CA ALA A 43 3.79 0.99 7.99
C ALA A 43 3.58 2.50 8.22
N ARG A 44 2.52 3.07 7.61
CA ARG A 44 2.16 4.48 7.77
C ARG A 44 1.37 4.70 9.08
N PRO A 45 1.39 5.91 9.66
CA PRO A 45 0.51 6.24 10.78
C PRO A 45 -0.95 5.92 10.45
N LEU A 46 -1.68 5.42 11.45
CA LEU A 46 -3.08 5.01 11.27
C LEU A 46 -4.08 6.14 11.56
N ALA A 47 -3.66 7.22 12.23
CA ALA A 47 -4.50 8.38 12.44
C ALA A 47 -4.93 8.97 11.08
N GLY A 48 -6.24 9.11 10.88
CA GLY A 48 -6.83 9.58 9.61
C GLY A 48 -6.77 8.57 8.45
N VAL A 49 -6.33 7.32 8.67
CA VAL A 49 -6.19 6.31 7.61
C VAL A 49 -7.52 6.04 6.90
N TRP A 50 -8.63 6.12 7.64
CA TRP A 50 -9.98 5.94 7.10
C TRP A 50 -10.26 6.83 5.87
N ALA A 51 -9.71 8.04 5.84
CA ALA A 51 -9.93 9.00 4.76
C ALA A 51 -8.98 8.82 3.55
N THR A 52 -8.18 7.75 3.49
CA THR A 52 -7.13 7.57 2.48
C THR A 52 -7.25 6.31 1.60
N PRO A 53 -8.45 5.90 1.15
CA PRO A 53 -8.59 4.79 0.22
C PRO A 53 -8.04 5.14 -1.18
N PRO A 54 -7.73 4.14 -2.02
CA PRO A 54 -7.61 2.72 -1.70
C PRO A 54 -6.32 2.37 -0.93
N PHE A 55 -6.29 1.20 -0.30
CA PHE A 55 -5.25 0.77 0.64
C PHE A 55 -4.19 -0.15 0.00
N LEU A 56 -3.13 -0.40 0.77
CA LEU A 56 -1.83 -0.93 0.34
C LEU A 56 -1.04 0.06 -0.53
N HIS A 57 0.23 -0.24 -0.78
CA HIS A 57 1.13 0.68 -1.49
C HIS A 57 0.73 0.93 -2.96
N ASN A 58 -0.01 0.00 -3.56
CA ASN A 58 -0.48 0.02 -4.94
C ASN A 58 -1.98 0.32 -5.07
N GLY A 59 -2.68 0.58 -3.96
CA GLY A 59 -4.11 0.88 -3.97
C GLY A 59 -4.96 -0.27 -4.52
N SER A 60 -4.64 -1.51 -4.13
CA SER A 60 -5.24 -2.77 -4.60
C SER A 60 -6.37 -3.29 -3.69
N VAL A 61 -6.63 -2.62 -2.56
CA VAL A 61 -7.72 -2.96 -1.63
C VAL A 61 -8.63 -1.74 -1.45
N PRO A 62 -9.92 -1.80 -1.82
CA PRO A 62 -10.77 -0.61 -1.92
C PRO A 62 -11.23 -0.03 -0.58
N THR A 63 -11.36 -0.86 0.46
CA THR A 63 -11.93 -0.48 1.76
C THR A 63 -11.11 -1.04 2.93
N ILE A 64 -11.15 -0.39 4.10
CA ILE A 64 -10.50 -0.92 5.32
C ILE A 64 -11.14 -2.25 5.71
N TYR A 65 -12.46 -2.41 5.53
CA TYR A 65 -13.12 -3.68 5.80
C TYR A 65 -12.48 -4.84 5.02
N GLN A 66 -12.20 -4.66 3.71
CA GLN A 66 -11.49 -5.65 2.92
C GLN A 66 -10.02 -5.82 3.35
N LEU A 67 -9.35 -4.73 3.78
CA LEU A 67 -7.98 -4.81 4.29
C LEU A 67 -7.86 -5.67 5.55
N LEU A 68 -8.86 -5.60 6.43
CA LEU A 68 -8.96 -6.41 7.65
C LEU A 68 -9.56 -7.80 7.41
N SER A 69 -10.10 -8.05 6.22
CA SER A 69 -10.63 -9.36 5.83
C SER A 69 -9.52 -10.28 5.30
N PRO A 70 -9.70 -11.61 5.41
CA PRO A 70 -8.90 -12.61 4.73
C PRO A 70 -8.69 -12.27 3.26
N GLN A 71 -7.52 -12.61 2.73
CA GLN A 71 -7.13 -12.20 1.38
C GLN A 71 -8.08 -12.76 0.30
N ASP A 72 -8.63 -13.95 0.52
CA ASP A 72 -9.60 -14.63 -0.36
C ASP A 72 -11.00 -13.98 -0.35
N GLU A 73 -11.32 -13.17 0.67
CA GLU A 73 -12.53 -12.35 0.72
C GLU A 73 -12.37 -10.98 0.02
N ARG A 74 -11.15 -10.61 -0.41
CA ARG A 74 -10.88 -9.33 -1.07
C ARG A 74 -11.30 -9.36 -2.54
N SER A 75 -11.76 -8.22 -3.06
CA SER A 75 -12.06 -8.07 -4.47
C SER A 75 -10.81 -8.31 -5.33
N THR A 76 -10.93 -9.22 -6.30
CA THR A 76 -9.90 -9.47 -7.32
C THR A 76 -9.97 -8.49 -8.48
N THR A 77 -11.16 -7.91 -8.70
CA THR A 77 -11.39 -6.82 -9.65
C THR A 77 -12.37 -5.81 -9.08
N PHE A 78 -12.14 -4.51 -9.31
CA PHE A 78 -13.06 -3.44 -8.90
C PHE A 78 -12.85 -2.17 -9.74
N TYR A 79 -13.86 -1.31 -9.80
CA TYR A 79 -13.76 -0.04 -10.53
C TYR A 79 -13.17 1.07 -9.65
N LYS A 80 -12.30 1.90 -10.25
CA LYS A 80 -11.65 3.06 -9.64
C LYS A 80 -12.01 4.36 -10.37
N GLY A 81 -11.76 5.48 -9.70
CA GLY A 81 -11.92 6.84 -10.23
C GLY A 81 -13.16 7.58 -9.71
N THR A 82 -13.96 6.95 -8.86
CA THR A 82 -15.05 7.61 -8.15
C THR A 82 -14.53 8.43 -6.97
N PHE A 83 -15.31 9.42 -6.54
CA PHE A 83 -15.14 10.12 -5.27
C PHE A 83 -16.21 9.71 -4.24
N ASN A 84 -17.15 8.84 -4.61
CA ASN A 84 -18.17 8.34 -3.70
C ASN A 84 -17.53 7.47 -2.63
N TYR A 85 -17.69 7.91 -1.39
CA TYR A 85 -17.10 7.28 -0.23
C TYR A 85 -18.15 6.43 0.48
N ASP A 86 -17.79 5.19 0.82
CA ASP A 86 -18.55 4.26 1.64
C ASP A 86 -18.13 4.43 3.11
N PRO A 87 -18.92 5.14 3.94
CA PRO A 87 -18.60 5.35 5.35
C PRO A 87 -18.81 4.10 6.21
N ARG A 88 -19.53 3.10 5.71
CA ARG A 88 -19.77 1.85 6.43
C ARG A 88 -18.52 0.98 6.37
N HIS A 89 -17.93 0.76 5.20
CA HIS A 89 -16.75 -0.10 5.04
C HIS A 89 -15.41 0.67 5.06
N LEU A 90 -15.47 2.00 5.12
CA LEU A 90 -14.33 2.92 5.06
C LEU A 90 -13.50 2.77 3.79
N GLY A 91 -14.03 3.27 2.68
CA GLY A 91 -13.30 3.33 1.41
C GLY A 91 -14.12 3.91 0.27
N PHE A 92 -13.73 3.65 -0.97
CA PHE A 92 -14.50 4.09 -2.13
C PHE A 92 -15.48 3.01 -2.61
N GLU A 93 -16.60 3.45 -3.20
CA GLU A 93 -17.47 2.58 -3.98
C GLU A 93 -16.71 1.94 -5.15
N THR A 94 -17.08 0.71 -5.49
CA THR A 94 -16.35 -0.13 -6.46
C THR A 94 -17.17 -0.47 -7.71
N ILE A 95 -18.34 0.14 -7.85
CA ILE A 95 -19.28 -0.11 -8.95
C ILE A 95 -18.82 0.58 -10.25
N ALA A 96 -19.25 0.02 -11.38
CA ALA A 96 -18.97 0.61 -12.69
C ALA A 96 -19.66 1.97 -12.86
N PHE A 97 -18.97 2.92 -13.49
CA PHE A 97 -19.53 4.20 -13.91
C PHE A 97 -18.85 4.67 -15.21
N LYS A 98 -19.37 5.74 -15.82
CA LYS A 98 -18.79 6.28 -17.06
C LYS A 98 -17.34 6.72 -16.83
N ASN A 99 -16.42 6.23 -17.67
CA ASN A 99 -14.98 6.46 -17.56
C ASN A 99 -14.30 5.84 -16.33
N ALA A 100 -14.94 4.87 -15.68
CA ALA A 100 -14.32 4.12 -14.60
C ALA A 100 -13.15 3.26 -15.12
N PHE A 101 -12.11 3.13 -14.30
CA PHE A 101 -10.99 2.23 -14.58
C PHE A 101 -11.20 0.89 -13.87
N LEU A 102 -11.27 -0.21 -14.63
CA LEU A 102 -11.30 -1.55 -14.04
C LEU A 102 -9.90 -1.93 -13.56
N PHE A 103 -9.74 -2.03 -12.24
CA PHE A 103 -8.50 -2.49 -11.62
C PHE A 103 -8.54 -4.01 -11.45
N ASP A 104 -7.48 -4.69 -11.85
CA ASP A 104 -7.32 -6.14 -11.74
C ASP A 104 -6.07 -6.49 -10.92
N THR A 105 -6.27 -7.18 -9.80
CA THR A 105 -5.20 -7.51 -8.84
C THR A 105 -4.33 -8.69 -9.30
N ARG A 106 -4.71 -9.35 -10.41
CA ARG A 106 -3.95 -10.46 -11.00
C ARG A 106 -2.81 -9.96 -11.89
N ILE A 107 -2.84 -8.69 -12.30
CA ILE A 107 -1.76 -8.05 -13.07
C ILE A 107 -0.54 -7.87 -12.18
N THR A 108 0.65 -8.18 -12.69
CA THR A 108 1.91 -7.98 -11.98
C THR A 108 2.03 -6.53 -11.48
N GLY A 109 2.31 -6.38 -10.19
CA GLY A 109 2.36 -5.07 -9.52
C GLY A 109 1.04 -4.62 -8.88
N ASN A 110 -0.10 -5.22 -9.25
CA ASN A 110 -1.43 -4.88 -8.72
C ASN A 110 -1.93 -5.84 -7.64
N HIS A 111 -1.12 -6.82 -7.24
CA HIS A 111 -1.51 -7.81 -6.23
C HIS A 111 -2.05 -7.16 -4.96
N ASN A 112 -3.13 -7.73 -4.44
CA ASN A 112 -3.80 -7.35 -3.19
C ASN A 112 -3.36 -8.23 -2.00
N SER A 113 -2.20 -8.87 -2.12
CA SER A 113 -1.67 -9.82 -1.15
C SER A 113 -0.89 -9.18 0.00
N GLY A 114 -0.77 -9.92 1.10
CA GLY A 114 -0.09 -9.46 2.31
C GLY A 114 -0.94 -8.50 3.14
N HIS A 115 -0.37 -8.01 4.24
CA HIS A 115 -1.15 -7.38 5.32
C HIS A 115 -2.34 -8.28 5.71
N GLU A 116 -2.06 -9.56 5.92
CA GLU A 116 -3.08 -10.59 6.11
C GLU A 116 -3.24 -10.94 7.59
N PHE A 117 -4.49 -11.07 8.00
CA PHE A 117 -4.91 -11.57 9.30
C PHE A 117 -5.45 -13.00 9.11
N ARG A 118 -4.63 -14.00 9.40
CA ARG A 118 -4.97 -15.42 9.20
C ARG A 118 -4.38 -16.27 10.33
N ALA A 119 -5.02 -17.40 10.63
CA ALA A 119 -4.45 -18.38 11.56
C ALA A 119 -3.15 -18.99 10.98
N GLY A 120 -2.14 -19.19 11.82
CA GLY A 120 -0.86 -19.80 11.43
C GLY A 120 0.35 -18.94 11.74
N GLU A 121 1.48 -19.30 11.15
CA GLU A 121 2.76 -18.59 11.35
C GLU A 121 2.77 -17.21 10.69
N ARG A 122 3.45 -16.26 11.34
CA ARG A 122 3.68 -14.92 10.79
C ARG A 122 4.79 -14.98 9.74
N GLY A 123 4.72 -14.08 8.76
CA GLY A 123 5.66 -14.04 7.64
C GLY A 123 4.94 -14.06 6.29
N ASN A 124 5.67 -13.82 5.19
CA ASN A 124 5.12 -13.78 3.82
C ASN A 124 3.84 -12.93 3.68
N GLY A 125 3.73 -11.83 4.45
CA GLY A 125 2.58 -10.95 4.44
C GLY A 125 1.52 -11.22 5.52
N VAL A 126 1.60 -12.33 6.26
CA VAL A 126 0.76 -12.60 7.44
C VAL A 126 1.29 -11.83 8.64
N ILE A 127 0.46 -10.95 9.20
CA ILE A 127 0.87 -10.01 10.26
C ILE A 127 0.24 -10.30 11.61
N GLY A 128 -0.84 -11.09 11.66
CA GLY A 128 -1.53 -11.47 12.89
C GLY A 128 -2.56 -12.56 12.66
N ARG A 129 -3.24 -12.98 13.74
CA ARG A 129 -4.31 -13.98 13.71
C ARG A 129 -5.47 -13.54 12.84
N GLY A 130 -6.31 -14.49 12.45
CA GLY A 130 -7.61 -14.21 11.84
C GLY A 130 -8.49 -13.33 12.72
N LEU A 131 -9.15 -12.35 12.11
CA LEU A 131 -10.13 -11.48 12.74
C LEU A 131 -11.54 -11.99 12.48
N LEU A 132 -12.33 -12.12 13.54
CA LEU A 132 -13.75 -12.39 13.45
C LEU A 132 -14.48 -11.17 12.85
N PRO A 133 -15.61 -11.34 12.15
CA PRO A 133 -16.30 -10.22 11.50
C PRO A 133 -16.61 -9.05 12.44
N GLN A 134 -17.02 -9.33 13.67
CA GLN A 134 -17.30 -8.31 14.69
C GLN A 134 -16.04 -7.52 15.13
N GLU A 135 -14.86 -8.15 15.14
CA GLU A 135 -13.61 -7.48 15.47
C GLU A 135 -13.22 -6.50 14.35
N ARG A 136 -13.46 -6.89 13.09
CA ARG A 136 -13.24 -6.01 11.94
C ARG A 136 -14.12 -4.76 12.05
N TRP A 137 -15.41 -4.91 12.38
CA TRP A 137 -16.31 -3.78 12.60
C TRP A 137 -15.87 -2.89 13.78
N ALA A 138 -15.47 -3.49 14.91
CA ALA A 138 -14.96 -2.72 16.05
C ALA A 138 -13.71 -1.92 15.69
N LEU A 139 -12.78 -2.52 14.94
CA LEU A 139 -11.58 -1.83 14.45
C LEU A 139 -11.91 -0.68 13.49
N LEU A 140 -12.91 -0.82 12.62
CA LEU A 140 -13.37 0.27 11.76
C LEU A 140 -13.81 1.48 12.60
N GLU A 141 -14.62 1.27 13.64
CA GLU A 141 -15.06 2.36 14.51
C GLU A 141 -13.89 2.99 15.29
N TYR A 142 -12.97 2.17 15.81
CA TYR A 142 -11.76 2.67 16.46
C TYR A 142 -10.91 3.55 15.54
N LEU A 143 -10.69 3.12 14.30
CA LEU A 143 -9.88 3.86 13.32
C LEU A 143 -10.47 5.23 12.94
N LYS A 144 -11.79 5.43 13.10
CA LYS A 144 -12.42 6.74 12.88
C LYS A 144 -11.99 7.79 13.91
N VAL A 145 -11.74 7.35 15.15
CA VAL A 145 -11.47 8.26 16.28
C VAL A 145 -9.99 8.29 16.69
N LEU A 146 -9.18 7.34 16.21
CA LEU A 146 -7.76 7.23 16.51
C LEU A 146 -6.99 8.56 16.31
N GLY A 147 -6.32 9.01 17.36
CA GLY A 147 -5.56 10.26 17.41
C GLY A 147 -6.41 11.52 17.62
N GLY A 148 -7.72 11.37 17.81
CA GLY A 148 -8.68 12.45 18.08
C GLY A 148 -9.17 12.49 19.52
N PRO A 149 -9.92 13.54 19.92
CA PRO A 149 -10.41 13.70 21.29
C PRO A 149 -11.43 12.62 21.71
N LEU A 150 -12.12 12.00 20.74
CA LEU A 150 -13.08 10.93 21.01
C LEU A 150 -12.42 9.59 21.39
N GLU A 151 -11.14 9.38 21.05
CA GLU A 151 -10.42 8.16 21.43
C GLU A 151 -10.35 7.99 22.95
N GLN A 152 -10.19 9.10 23.68
CA GLN A 152 -10.12 9.11 25.15
C GLN A 152 -11.45 8.77 25.83
N GLN A 153 -12.56 8.72 25.07
CA GLN A 153 -13.90 8.45 25.57
C GLN A 153 -14.34 7.01 25.29
N LEU A 154 -13.49 6.20 24.65
CA LEU A 154 -13.77 4.79 24.42
C LEU A 154 -13.75 4.01 25.75
N PRO A 155 -14.65 3.02 25.91
CA PRO A 155 -14.76 2.21 27.12
C PRO A 155 -13.56 1.29 27.35
#